data_AF-A0A4Q5U2V7-F1
#
_entry.id   AF-A0A4Q5U2V7-F1
#
_cell.length_a   1.000
_cell.length_b   1.000
_cell.length_c   1.000
_cell.angle_alpha   90.00
_cell.angle_beta   90.00
_cell.angle_gamma   90.00
#
_symmetry.space_group_name_H-M   'P 1'
#
loop_
_entity.id
_entity.type
_entity.pdbx_description
1 polymer ?
#
loop_
_entity_poly.entity_id
_entity_poly.type
_entity_poly.pdbx_seq_one_letter_code
_entity_poly.pdbx_strand_id
1 'polypeptide(L)'
;MKKTLSVKNLIILLSCVVLISSCKGKGLFSKKSAKSDVTGWNYNDKDRGGYQVAKSKDQATGPGLVFVEGGTFTMGQTEEDVMGEWNNIPRRVSVPSFYIDRTEVANVHYREYLYWLTKTFDPTDPVNVPIIEGALPDTLVWRSELSYNEPMVEYYLRHPGFNYYPVVGVSWKQASDFCLWRSDRVNEGILIDKGFVNKQSVNGQQGSNNFTTKSYLFDLYQAAPGKGATSKKSNPLRTAQGQARTKVSMEDGFLLPDYRLPFEAEWEYAAYGLIDQNPRPTKKEGKRGEELVSNKQIYPWSSNVNGLRENRHGSWQGQFLANFKRGNGDNAGVAGGLNDRAFYTAEVTTFMPNGFGVYNMAGNVSEWVQDVYRPLSSLDVDDIAPFRGNKYTKIYKNDAGEAEINDTTGRIRTVDVTDAESKNRRNYQRGNVINYLDGDTTSQATYGYGVTTLVSDKSRVYKGGSWNDRAYWLSPGTRRFLEEDQALSTLGFRCAMDRMGSPEGNGRKVGQSFPTKRQKR
;
A
#
# COMPACT_ATOMS: atom_id res chain seq x y z
N MET A 1 15.74 72.21 -0.86
CA MET A 1 14.34 71.75 -0.92
C MET A 1 13.95 71.07 0.39
N LYS A 2 13.28 71.79 1.31
CA LYS A 2 12.69 71.20 2.52
C LYS A 2 11.30 70.66 2.17
N LYS A 3 11.10 69.34 2.12
CA LYS A 3 9.78 68.75 1.94
C LYS A 3 9.02 68.84 3.27
N THR A 4 8.10 69.79 3.36
CA THR A 4 7.11 69.88 4.43
C THR A 4 6.19 68.65 4.36
N LEU A 5 6.25 67.78 5.38
CA LEU A 5 5.21 66.77 5.59
C LEU A 5 3.88 67.50 5.83
N SER A 6 2.93 67.32 4.91
CA SER A 6 1.58 67.88 5.04
C SER A 6 0.90 67.31 6.29
N VAL A 7 0.24 68.18 7.06
CA VAL A 7 -0.56 67.85 8.26
C VAL A 7 -1.60 66.75 7.97
N LYS A 8 -2.08 66.63 6.73
CA LYS A 8 -2.95 65.51 6.29
C LYS A 8 -2.28 64.14 6.41
N ASN A 9 -0.98 64.04 6.10
CA ASN A 9 -0.24 62.78 6.19
C ASN A 9 0.00 62.39 7.65
N LEU A 10 0.15 63.37 8.54
CA LEU A 10 0.28 63.12 9.97
C LEU A 10 -1.04 62.61 10.58
N ILE A 11 -2.19 63.16 10.15
CA ILE A 11 -3.53 62.73 10.60
C ILE A 11 -3.86 61.32 10.10
N ILE A 12 -3.47 60.96 8.88
CA ILE A 12 -3.63 59.58 8.35
C ILE A 12 -2.71 58.61 9.10
N LEU A 13 -1.49 59.01 9.43
CA LEU A 13 -0.59 58.18 10.24
C LEU A 13 -1.15 57.98 11.66
N LEU A 14 -1.67 59.05 12.28
CA LEU A 14 -2.24 58.99 13.62
C LEU A 14 -3.53 58.17 13.65
N SER A 15 -4.38 58.25 12.63
CA SER A 15 -5.60 57.43 12.54
C SER A 15 -5.28 55.95 12.32
N CYS A 16 -4.24 55.62 11.54
CA CYS A 16 -3.73 54.26 11.43
C CYS A 16 -3.15 53.74 12.77
N VAL A 17 -2.45 54.58 13.54
CA VAL A 17 -1.88 54.18 14.85
C VAL A 17 -2.96 54.02 15.93
N VAL A 18 -4.02 54.85 15.91
CA VAL A 18 -5.16 54.73 16.82
C VAL A 18 -6.03 53.49 16.52
N LEU A 19 -6.17 53.12 15.24
CA LEU A 19 -6.84 51.86 14.85
C LEU A 19 -6.07 50.61 15.32
N ILE A 20 -4.75 50.69 15.48
CA ILE A 20 -3.92 49.58 15.99
C ILE A 20 -3.97 49.49 17.53
N SER A 21 -4.24 50.60 18.22
CA SER A 21 -4.16 50.69 19.69
C SER A 21 -5.49 50.48 20.43
N SER A 22 -6.62 50.47 19.73
CA SER A 22 -7.98 50.38 20.31
C SER A 22 -8.64 48.99 20.21
N CYS A 23 -7.85 47.91 20.23
CA CYS A 23 -8.36 46.54 20.32
C CYS A 23 -7.82 45.83 21.58
N LYS A 24 -8.25 46.29 22.76
CA LYS A 24 -8.27 45.43 23.97
C LYS A 24 -9.39 44.41 23.84
N GLY A 25 -9.17 43.43 22.97
CA GLY A 25 -10.12 42.36 22.65
C GLY A 25 -9.68 41.68 21.36
N LYS A 26 -8.94 40.57 21.49
CA LYS A 26 -8.50 39.64 20.41
C LYS A 26 -8.18 40.36 19.08
N GLY A 27 -6.93 40.81 18.94
CA GLY A 27 -6.47 41.64 17.82
C GLY A 27 -6.84 41.11 16.42
N LEU A 28 -6.82 42.02 15.44
CA LEU A 28 -7.18 41.80 14.03
C LEU A 28 -6.53 40.57 13.35
N PHE A 29 -5.46 40.01 13.95
CA PHE A 29 -4.70 38.85 13.50
C PHE A 29 -4.91 37.58 14.35
N SER A 30 -5.85 37.60 15.30
CA SER A 30 -6.26 36.44 16.08
C SER A 30 -6.90 35.41 15.16
N LYS A 31 -6.21 34.30 14.87
CA LYS A 31 -6.77 33.16 14.15
C LYS A 31 -8.05 32.72 14.85
N LYS A 32 -9.21 32.87 14.20
CA LYS A 32 -10.48 32.35 14.72
C LYS A 32 -10.32 30.83 14.90
N SER A 33 -10.67 30.34 16.08
CA SER A 33 -10.77 28.90 16.33
C SER A 33 -11.80 28.31 15.37
N ALA A 34 -11.47 27.18 14.76
CA ALA A 34 -12.45 26.44 13.97
C ALA A 34 -13.64 26.09 14.88
N LYS A 35 -14.86 26.23 14.37
CA LYS A 35 -16.10 26.05 15.13
C LYS A 35 -16.82 24.83 14.57
N SER A 36 -17.39 24.01 15.45
CA SER A 36 -18.27 22.91 15.07
C SER A 36 -19.55 23.46 14.46
N ASP A 37 -19.88 23.03 13.26
CA ASP A 37 -21.13 23.40 12.60
C ASP A 37 -22.35 22.68 13.22
N VAL A 38 -22.13 21.57 13.93
CA VAL A 38 -23.20 20.80 14.59
C VAL A 38 -23.52 21.35 15.97
N THR A 39 -22.49 21.57 16.80
CA THR A 39 -22.69 21.95 18.22
C THR A 39 -22.46 23.44 18.47
N GLY A 40 -21.83 24.14 17.53
CA GLY A 40 -21.41 25.53 17.70
C GLY A 40 -20.25 25.72 18.68
N TRP A 41 -19.67 24.65 19.22
CA TRP A 41 -18.51 24.71 20.10
C TRP A 41 -17.22 24.95 19.32
N ASN A 42 -16.24 25.62 19.93
CA ASN A 42 -14.95 25.83 19.29
C ASN A 42 -14.12 24.55 19.41
N TYR A 43 -13.48 24.16 18.31
CA TYR A 43 -12.42 23.14 18.33
C TYR A 43 -11.12 23.73 18.87
N ASN A 44 -10.30 22.87 19.46
CA ASN A 44 -9.00 23.21 20.02
C ASN A 44 -9.08 24.31 21.11
N ASP A 45 -10.21 24.37 21.82
CA ASP A 45 -10.49 25.38 22.85
C ASP A 45 -10.62 24.71 24.22
N LYS A 46 -9.66 25.00 25.11
CA LYS A 46 -9.60 24.42 26.46
C LYS A 46 -10.83 24.77 27.31
N ASP A 47 -11.44 25.92 27.06
CA ASP A 47 -12.57 26.42 27.86
C ASP A 47 -13.90 25.83 27.35
N ARG A 48 -13.87 25.10 26.24
CA ARG A 48 -15.03 24.45 25.60
C ARG A 48 -14.77 22.96 25.37
N GLY A 49 -14.39 22.26 26.44
CA GLY A 49 -14.21 20.80 26.46
C GLY A 49 -12.91 20.30 25.84
N GLY A 50 -12.06 21.17 25.28
CA GLY A 50 -10.70 20.81 24.88
C GLY A 50 -10.60 19.82 23.73
N TYR A 51 -11.68 19.57 22.98
CA TYR A 51 -11.69 18.62 21.87
C TYR A 51 -10.74 19.08 20.75
N GLN A 52 -9.66 18.32 20.56
CA GLN A 52 -8.63 18.67 19.59
C GLN A 52 -8.95 18.06 18.23
N VAL A 53 -8.89 18.90 17.20
CA VAL A 53 -9.06 18.50 15.80
C VAL A 53 -7.84 18.94 15.02
N ALA A 54 -7.10 17.96 14.51
CA ALA A 54 -6.00 18.20 13.61
C ALA A 54 -6.50 18.84 12.31
N LYS A 55 -5.69 19.73 11.73
CA LYS A 55 -6.00 20.25 10.40
C LYS A 55 -5.78 19.12 9.40
N SER A 56 -6.80 18.84 8.58
CA SER A 56 -6.67 17.92 7.46
C SER A 56 -5.46 18.32 6.61
N LYS A 57 -4.49 17.41 6.55
CA LYS A 57 -3.36 17.47 5.64
C LYS A 57 -3.48 16.26 4.74
N ASP A 58 -3.01 16.41 3.51
CA ASP A 58 -2.90 15.30 2.59
C ASP A 58 -1.99 14.21 3.16
N GLN A 59 -2.36 12.96 2.92
CA GLN A 59 -1.54 11.80 3.26
C GLN A 59 -0.20 11.90 2.54
N ALA A 60 0.89 11.83 3.29
CA ALA A 60 2.22 11.76 2.70
C ALA A 60 2.38 10.44 1.92
N THR A 61 3.05 10.50 0.77
CA THR A 61 3.39 9.30 0.01
C THR A 61 4.46 8.52 0.76
N GLY A 62 4.20 7.25 1.04
CA GLY A 62 5.18 6.36 1.67
C GLY A 62 6.41 6.14 0.78
N PRO A 63 7.57 5.75 1.36
CA PRO A 63 8.79 5.53 0.58
C PRO A 63 8.59 4.47 -0.50
N GLY A 64 8.98 4.77 -1.75
CA GLY A 64 8.93 3.81 -2.87
C GLY A 64 7.55 3.62 -3.52
N LEU A 65 6.49 4.23 -2.96
CA LEU A 65 5.14 4.14 -3.48
C LEU A 65 4.87 5.16 -4.60
N VAL A 66 4.01 4.79 -5.54
CA VAL A 66 3.38 5.69 -6.52
C VAL A 66 1.88 5.78 -6.26
N PHE A 67 1.30 6.93 -6.59
CA PHE A 67 -0.14 7.15 -6.47
C PHE A 67 -0.88 6.59 -7.68
N VAL A 68 -1.91 5.78 -7.44
CA VAL A 68 -2.82 5.26 -8.45
C VAL A 68 -4.17 5.93 -8.23
N GLU A 69 -4.55 6.81 -9.16
CA GLU A 69 -5.88 7.44 -9.17
C GLU A 69 -6.92 6.37 -9.46
N GLY A 70 -7.89 6.20 -8.55
CA GLY A 70 -8.94 5.22 -8.67
C GLY A 70 -9.97 5.57 -9.75
N GLY A 71 -10.72 4.56 -10.18
CA GLY A 71 -11.72 4.69 -11.22
C GLY A 71 -12.34 3.35 -11.57
N THR A 72 -13.04 3.30 -12.71
CA THR A 72 -13.65 2.05 -13.19
C THR A 72 -12.86 1.46 -14.35
N PHE A 73 -12.73 0.14 -14.41
CA PHE A 73 -12.15 -0.56 -15.56
C PHE A 73 -12.82 -1.91 -15.79
N THR A 74 -12.57 -2.53 -16.94
CA THR A 74 -12.95 -3.91 -17.22
C THR A 74 -11.84 -4.83 -16.72
N MET A 75 -12.09 -5.51 -15.60
CA MET A 75 -11.21 -6.53 -15.03
C MET A 75 -11.46 -7.88 -15.71
N GLY A 76 -10.42 -8.67 -15.90
CA GLY A 76 -10.45 -10.01 -16.44
C GLY A 76 -9.86 -10.11 -17.84
N GLN A 77 -10.31 -11.13 -18.57
CA GLN A 77 -9.75 -11.58 -19.83
C GLN A 77 -9.73 -10.50 -20.94
N THR A 78 -8.56 -10.26 -21.52
CA THR A 78 -8.38 -9.31 -22.64
C THR A 78 -8.17 -9.98 -23.99
N GLU A 79 -7.70 -11.22 -24.00
CA GLU A 79 -7.40 -12.06 -25.16
C GLU A 79 -8.11 -13.42 -25.08
N GLU A 80 -7.95 -14.31 -26.05
CA GLU A 80 -8.58 -15.65 -26.02
C GLU A 80 -8.08 -16.49 -24.84
N ASP A 81 -8.96 -17.29 -24.22
CA ASP A 81 -8.60 -18.16 -23.10
C ASP A 81 -7.99 -19.44 -23.67
N VAL A 82 -6.67 -19.42 -23.83
CA VAL A 82 -5.92 -20.54 -24.39
C VAL A 82 -5.96 -21.76 -23.45
N MET A 83 -6.15 -21.53 -22.15
CA MET A 83 -6.13 -22.60 -21.14
C MET A 83 -7.52 -23.23 -20.94
N GLY A 84 -8.59 -22.53 -21.33
CA GLY A 84 -9.97 -22.99 -21.19
C GLY A 84 -10.41 -23.10 -19.73
N GLU A 85 -9.84 -22.28 -18.85
CA GLU A 85 -10.07 -22.32 -17.40
C GLU A 85 -11.32 -21.50 -16.99
N TRP A 86 -11.73 -20.52 -17.79
CA TRP A 86 -12.89 -19.65 -17.53
C TRP A 86 -12.88 -18.98 -16.15
N ASN A 87 -11.70 -18.72 -15.59
CA ASN A 87 -11.52 -18.21 -14.23
C ASN A 87 -11.37 -16.67 -14.17
N ASN A 88 -11.36 -15.97 -15.30
CA ASN A 88 -11.11 -14.54 -15.40
C ASN A 88 -12.16 -13.81 -16.25
N ILE A 89 -13.43 -14.18 -16.07
CA ILE A 89 -14.58 -13.64 -16.82
C ILE A 89 -14.59 -12.09 -16.76
N PRO A 90 -14.60 -11.40 -17.91
CA PRO A 90 -14.57 -9.93 -17.94
C PRO A 90 -15.76 -9.28 -17.25
N ARG A 91 -15.50 -8.32 -16.37
CA ARG A 91 -16.53 -7.52 -15.68
C ARG A 91 -16.05 -6.11 -15.38
N ARG A 92 -16.98 -5.17 -15.22
CA ARG A 92 -16.64 -3.80 -14.83
C ARG A 92 -16.52 -3.71 -13.31
N VAL A 93 -15.44 -3.12 -12.82
CA VAL A 93 -15.18 -2.92 -11.39
C VAL A 93 -14.73 -1.50 -11.12
N SER A 94 -14.96 -1.02 -9.89
CA SER A 94 -14.50 0.27 -9.39
C SER A 94 -13.41 0.05 -8.35
N VAL A 95 -12.22 0.60 -8.58
CA VAL A 95 -11.09 0.55 -7.67
C VAL A 95 -10.91 1.94 -7.05
N PRO A 96 -11.04 2.09 -5.71
CA PRO A 96 -10.71 3.33 -5.03
C PRO A 96 -9.23 3.68 -5.23
N SER A 97 -8.88 4.95 -5.10
CA SER A 97 -7.48 5.37 -5.22
C SER A 97 -6.64 4.74 -4.10
N PHE A 98 -5.40 4.44 -4.43
CA PHE A 98 -4.47 3.78 -3.51
C PHE A 98 -3.04 4.11 -3.90
N TYR A 99 -2.09 3.57 -3.14
CA TYR A 99 -0.68 3.62 -3.45
C TYR A 99 -0.17 2.21 -3.68
N ILE A 100 0.71 2.03 -4.65
CA ILE A 100 1.38 0.75 -4.91
C ILE A 100 2.88 0.98 -5.05
N ASP A 101 3.68 -0.01 -4.71
CA ASP A 101 5.11 0.06 -4.95
C ASP A 101 5.40 0.25 -6.43
N ARG A 102 6.32 1.18 -6.69
CA ARG A 102 6.80 1.48 -8.03
C ARG A 102 7.40 0.25 -8.72
N THR A 103 7.98 -0.66 -7.96
CA THR A 103 8.72 -1.84 -8.43
C THR A 103 8.42 -3.02 -7.51
N GLU A 104 8.83 -4.22 -7.89
CA GLU A 104 8.86 -5.38 -6.99
C GLU A 104 9.78 -5.12 -5.78
N VAL A 105 9.54 -5.83 -4.68
CA VAL A 105 10.45 -5.81 -3.52
C VAL A 105 11.78 -6.43 -3.92
N ALA A 106 12.87 -5.65 -3.81
CA ALA A 106 14.20 -6.11 -4.16
C ALA A 106 14.87 -6.93 -3.03
N ASN A 107 15.87 -7.74 -3.39
CA ASN A 107 16.68 -8.53 -2.44
C ASN A 107 17.31 -7.68 -1.33
N VAL A 108 17.73 -6.44 -1.61
CA VAL A 108 18.25 -5.52 -0.58
C VAL A 108 17.19 -5.12 0.44
N HIS A 109 15.95 -4.87 0.01
CA HIS A 109 14.85 -4.53 0.91
C HIS A 109 14.49 -5.73 1.80
N TYR A 110 14.48 -6.94 1.24
CA TYR A 110 14.18 -8.14 2.03
C TYR A 110 15.30 -8.46 3.03
N ARG A 111 16.57 -8.25 2.67
CA ARG A 111 17.69 -8.38 3.63
C ARG A 111 17.65 -7.34 4.74
N GLU A 112 17.15 -6.13 4.48
CA GLU A 112 16.90 -5.14 5.53
C GLU A 112 15.90 -5.66 6.56
N TYR A 113 14.83 -6.32 6.10
CA TYR A 113 13.86 -6.99 6.97
C TYR A 113 14.50 -8.12 7.81
N LEU A 114 15.27 -9.01 7.18
CA LEU A 114 15.97 -10.10 7.87
C LEU A 114 16.99 -9.56 8.90
N TYR A 115 17.70 -8.49 8.55
CA TYR A 115 18.62 -7.83 9.47
C TYR A 115 17.89 -7.23 10.68
N TRP A 116 16.73 -6.61 10.46
CA TRP A 116 15.90 -6.11 11.55
C TRP A 116 15.40 -7.24 12.47
N LEU A 117 14.97 -8.37 11.91
CA LEU A 117 14.51 -9.52 12.69
C LEU A 117 15.62 -10.03 13.60
N THR A 118 16.80 -10.31 13.05
CA THR A 118 17.96 -10.83 13.82
C THR A 118 18.50 -9.84 14.85
N LYS A 119 18.30 -8.53 14.64
CA LYS A 119 18.64 -7.51 15.65
C LYS A 119 17.62 -7.43 16.78
N THR A 120 16.34 -7.65 16.48
CA THR A 120 15.23 -7.46 17.43
C THR A 120 14.94 -8.73 18.21
N PHE A 121 15.01 -9.89 17.57
CA PHE A 121 14.76 -11.19 18.14
C PHE A 121 16.09 -11.93 18.28
N ASP A 122 16.44 -12.33 19.50
CA ASP A 122 17.70 -13.02 19.77
C ASP A 122 17.70 -14.39 19.07
N PRO A 123 18.62 -14.64 18.10
CA PRO A 123 18.67 -15.91 17.38
C PRO A 123 19.10 -17.09 18.25
N THR A 124 19.63 -16.85 19.45
CA THR A 124 20.01 -17.91 20.40
C THR A 124 18.84 -18.38 21.27
N ASP A 125 17.76 -17.60 21.34
CA ASP A 125 16.55 -17.95 22.08
C ASP A 125 15.66 -18.88 21.25
N PRO A 126 15.40 -20.14 21.70
CA PRO A 126 14.56 -21.09 20.97
C PRO A 126 13.15 -20.58 20.65
N VAL A 127 12.63 -19.62 21.43
CA VAL A 127 11.31 -19.02 21.21
C VAL A 127 11.30 -18.14 19.95
N ASN A 128 12.44 -17.54 19.61
CA ASN A 128 12.59 -16.61 18.49
C ASN A 128 13.02 -17.28 17.19
N VAL A 129 13.64 -18.46 17.27
CA VAL A 129 14.12 -19.22 16.10
C VAL A 129 13.02 -19.40 15.03
N PRO A 130 11.77 -19.81 15.37
CA PRO A 130 10.72 -19.97 14.37
C PRO A 130 10.34 -18.66 13.64
N ILE A 131 10.49 -17.51 14.30
CA ILE A 131 10.21 -16.19 13.70
C ILE A 131 11.27 -15.86 12.65
N ILE A 132 12.54 -16.10 12.96
CA ILE A 132 13.66 -15.78 12.08
C ILE A 132 13.74 -16.77 10.93
N GLU A 133 13.70 -18.07 11.22
CA GLU A 133 13.74 -19.13 10.20
C GLU A 133 12.51 -19.09 9.29
N GLY A 134 11.32 -18.82 9.87
CA GLY A 134 10.08 -18.67 9.11
C GLY A 134 10.10 -17.49 8.12
N ALA A 135 10.98 -16.51 8.32
CA ALA A 135 11.17 -15.38 7.41
C ALA A 135 12.24 -15.63 6.34
N LEU A 136 13.03 -16.71 6.39
CA LEU A 136 14.06 -16.97 5.40
C LEU A 136 13.44 -17.40 4.06
N PRO A 137 13.82 -16.78 2.93
CA PRO A 137 13.39 -17.26 1.62
C PRO A 137 13.96 -18.65 1.35
N ASP A 138 13.17 -19.50 0.70
CA ASP A 138 13.65 -20.77 0.19
C ASP A 138 14.54 -20.52 -1.03
N THR A 139 15.85 -20.66 -0.84
CA THR A 139 16.84 -20.52 -1.92
C THR A 139 16.87 -21.73 -2.87
N LEU A 140 16.33 -22.88 -2.48
CA LEU A 140 16.37 -24.11 -3.25
C LEU A 140 15.39 -24.10 -4.42
N VAL A 141 14.46 -23.14 -4.48
CA VAL A 141 13.53 -22.92 -5.59
C VAL A 141 14.20 -22.70 -6.96
N TRP A 142 15.50 -22.42 -6.96
CA TRP A 142 16.31 -22.30 -8.18
C TRP A 142 16.73 -23.66 -8.74
N ARG A 143 16.74 -24.73 -7.96
CA ARG A 143 17.19 -26.05 -8.40
C ARG A 143 16.22 -26.67 -9.40
N SER A 144 16.79 -27.39 -10.36
CA SER A 144 16.07 -28.24 -11.30
C SER A 144 16.92 -29.47 -11.56
N GLU A 145 16.30 -30.65 -11.66
CA GLU A 145 17.00 -31.93 -11.79
C GLU A 145 17.98 -31.97 -12.98
N LEU A 146 17.68 -31.22 -14.05
CA LEU A 146 18.43 -31.21 -15.30
C LEU A 146 19.03 -29.84 -15.64
N SER A 147 19.21 -28.95 -14.65
CA SER A 147 19.86 -27.63 -14.85
C SER A 147 20.82 -27.28 -13.73
N TYR A 148 22.00 -26.74 -14.10
CA TYR A 148 22.97 -26.25 -13.13
C TYR A 148 22.64 -24.81 -12.70
N ASN A 149 21.94 -24.66 -11.57
CA ASN A 149 21.50 -23.37 -11.04
C ASN A 149 22.08 -23.04 -9.65
N GLU A 150 23.09 -23.78 -9.18
CA GLU A 150 23.71 -23.57 -7.85
C GLU A 150 24.19 -22.13 -7.61
N PRO A 151 24.73 -21.38 -8.60
CA PRO A 151 25.06 -19.97 -8.39
C PRO A 151 23.87 -19.11 -7.96
N MET A 152 22.65 -19.42 -8.44
CA MET A 152 21.45 -18.69 -8.05
C MET A 152 21.03 -19.05 -6.62
N VAL A 153 21.20 -20.32 -6.21
CA VAL A 153 20.96 -20.78 -4.84
C VAL A 153 21.87 -20.05 -3.85
N GLU A 154 23.17 -19.95 -4.16
CA GLU A 154 24.17 -19.39 -3.25
C GLU A 154 24.17 -17.86 -3.22
N TYR A 155 24.05 -17.22 -4.39
CA TYR A 155 24.39 -15.80 -4.54
C TYR A 155 23.19 -14.89 -4.79
N TYR A 156 22.05 -15.39 -5.28
CA TYR A 156 20.96 -14.50 -5.73
C TYR A 156 20.46 -13.55 -4.64
N LEU A 157 20.19 -14.06 -3.43
CA LEU A 157 19.72 -13.23 -2.33
C LEU A 157 20.84 -12.33 -1.74
N ARG A 158 22.09 -12.77 -1.81
CA ARG A 158 23.19 -12.28 -0.95
C ARG A 158 24.19 -11.38 -1.68
N HIS A 159 24.49 -11.68 -2.93
CA HIS A 159 25.57 -11.05 -3.67
C HIS A 159 25.20 -9.62 -4.10
N PRO A 160 26.12 -8.62 -3.99
CA PRO A 160 25.84 -7.22 -4.33
C PRO A 160 25.28 -7.00 -5.75
N GLY A 161 25.69 -7.84 -6.70
CA GLY A 161 25.19 -7.78 -8.09
C GLY A 161 23.69 -8.05 -8.23
N PHE A 162 23.05 -8.66 -7.24
CA PHE A 162 21.60 -8.94 -7.24
C PHE A 162 20.82 -8.04 -6.27
N ASN A 163 21.43 -6.97 -5.74
CA ASN A 163 20.81 -6.10 -4.74
C ASN A 163 19.44 -5.57 -5.18
N TYR A 164 19.33 -5.14 -6.44
CA TYR A 164 18.15 -4.51 -7.02
C TYR A 164 17.36 -5.46 -7.94
N TYR A 165 17.52 -6.77 -7.76
CA TYR A 165 16.70 -7.80 -8.40
C TYR A 165 15.54 -8.18 -7.48
N PRO A 166 14.41 -8.66 -8.01
CA PRO A 166 13.24 -9.00 -7.20
C PRO A 166 13.56 -10.15 -6.25
N VAL A 167 13.08 -10.06 -5.01
CA VAL A 167 13.13 -11.18 -4.08
C VAL A 167 12.20 -12.30 -4.56
N VAL A 168 12.70 -13.52 -4.54
CA VAL A 168 11.96 -14.74 -4.90
C VAL A 168 12.22 -15.83 -3.87
N GLY A 169 11.52 -16.96 -3.97
CA GLY A 169 11.57 -17.99 -2.92
C GLY A 169 10.84 -17.54 -1.64
N VAL A 170 9.93 -16.59 -1.77
CA VAL A 170 9.12 -16.08 -0.65
C VAL A 170 7.67 -16.55 -0.77
N SER A 171 7.13 -17.06 0.34
CA SER A 171 5.72 -17.44 0.43
C SER A 171 4.81 -16.23 0.63
N TRP A 172 3.51 -16.42 0.44
CA TRP A 172 2.51 -15.37 0.67
C TRP A 172 2.52 -14.87 2.12
N LYS A 173 2.74 -15.78 3.09
CA LYS A 173 2.87 -15.45 4.52
C LYS A 173 4.07 -14.55 4.78
N GLN A 174 5.24 -14.92 4.24
CA GLN A 174 6.46 -14.13 4.35
C GLN A 174 6.31 -12.73 3.72
N ALA A 175 5.66 -12.65 2.56
CA ALA A 175 5.37 -11.38 1.89
C ALA A 175 4.40 -10.50 2.71
N SER A 176 3.40 -11.11 3.35
CA SER A 176 2.46 -10.42 4.25
C SER A 176 3.14 -9.90 5.51
N ASP A 177 4.03 -10.69 6.13
CA ASP A 177 4.79 -10.28 7.32
C ASP A 177 5.78 -9.15 7.01
N PHE A 178 6.38 -9.15 5.82
CA PHE A 178 7.19 -8.04 5.33
C PHE A 178 6.37 -6.75 5.22
N CYS A 179 5.14 -6.80 4.70
CA CYS A 179 4.25 -5.64 4.64
C CYS A 179 3.97 -5.06 6.04
N LEU A 180 3.68 -5.93 7.00
CA LEU A 180 3.45 -5.52 8.39
C LEU A 180 4.70 -4.89 9.01
N TRP A 181 5.88 -5.49 8.82
CA TRP A 181 7.16 -4.94 9.27
C TRP A 181 7.43 -3.55 8.67
N ARG A 182 7.23 -3.40 7.36
CA ARG A 182 7.44 -2.12 6.66
C ARG A 182 6.53 -1.03 7.20
N SER A 183 5.28 -1.36 7.52
CA SER A 183 4.33 -0.45 8.19
C SER A 183 4.90 0.09 9.49
N ASP A 184 5.39 -0.82 10.33
CA ASP A 184 5.95 -0.48 11.64
C ASP A 184 7.22 0.37 11.51
N ARG A 185 8.13 0.04 10.60
CA ARG A 185 9.37 0.79 10.39
C ARG A 185 9.15 2.18 9.81
N VAL A 186 8.25 2.32 8.84
CA VAL A 186 7.93 3.63 8.24
C VAL A 186 7.28 4.54 9.27
N ASN A 187 6.30 4.04 10.03
CA ASN A 187 5.63 4.83 11.07
C ASN A 187 6.58 5.20 12.21
N GLU A 188 7.46 4.28 12.63
CA GLU A 188 8.51 4.59 13.59
C GLU A 188 9.44 5.71 13.11
N GLY A 189 9.92 5.62 11.86
CA GLY A 189 10.75 6.65 11.24
C GLY A 189 10.07 8.02 11.22
N ILE A 190 8.79 8.06 10.84
CA ILE A 190 7.99 9.30 10.85
C ILE A 190 7.91 9.90 12.27
N LEU A 191 7.72 9.09 13.30
CA LEU A 191 7.67 9.55 14.69
C LEU A 191 9.02 10.08 15.18
N ILE A 192 10.12 9.46 14.77
CA ILE A 192 11.49 9.91 15.07
C ILE A 192 11.79 11.25 14.36
N ASP A 193 11.48 11.35 13.08
CA ASP A 193 11.72 12.55 12.26
C ASP A 193 10.91 13.75 12.76
N LYS A 194 9.68 13.51 13.25
CA LYS A 194 8.85 14.53 13.91
C LYS A 194 9.26 14.79 15.36
N GLY A 195 10.19 14.00 15.90
CA GLY A 195 10.73 14.14 17.26
C GLY A 195 9.79 13.70 18.37
N PHE A 196 8.77 12.89 18.06
CA PHE A 196 7.88 12.28 19.05
C PHE A 196 8.51 11.07 19.73
N VAL A 197 9.32 10.31 18.99
CA VAL A 197 10.09 9.18 19.51
C VAL A 197 11.57 9.56 19.56
N ASN A 198 12.25 9.16 20.63
CA ASN A 198 13.69 9.36 20.78
C ASN A 198 14.47 8.41 19.87
N LYS A 199 15.38 8.93 19.03
CA LYS A 199 16.18 8.10 18.11
C LYS A 199 16.97 6.99 18.81
N GLN A 200 17.39 7.22 20.06
CA GLN A 200 18.12 6.24 20.86
C GLN A 200 17.26 5.02 21.23
N SER A 201 15.92 5.13 21.27
CA SER A 201 15.06 4.00 21.64
C SER A 201 15.02 2.89 20.58
N VAL A 202 15.45 3.18 19.34
CA VAL A 202 15.52 2.17 18.27
C VAL A 202 16.55 1.08 18.57
N ASN A 203 17.63 1.43 19.29
CA ASN A 203 18.69 0.47 19.59
C ASN A 203 18.41 -0.41 20.82
N GLY A 204 17.41 -0.06 21.63
CA GLY A 204 17.03 -0.82 22.82
C GLY A 204 15.86 -1.79 22.63
N GLN A 205 15.36 -1.95 21.41
CA GLN A 205 14.24 -2.85 21.12
C GLN A 205 14.72 -4.30 21.10
N GLN A 206 14.06 -5.15 21.90
CA GLN A 206 14.35 -6.57 22.00
C GLN A 206 13.06 -7.37 22.24
N GLY A 207 12.92 -8.49 21.56
CA GLY A 207 11.78 -9.41 21.66
C GLY A 207 10.44 -8.70 21.49
N SER A 208 9.51 -8.99 22.40
CA SER A 208 8.18 -8.38 22.45
C SER A 208 8.19 -6.90 22.82
N ASN A 209 9.30 -6.38 23.37
CA ASN A 209 9.49 -4.96 23.64
C ASN A 209 10.11 -4.24 22.41
N ASN A 210 9.39 -4.26 21.30
CA ASN A 210 9.74 -3.58 20.07
C ASN A 210 8.61 -2.64 19.63
N PHE A 211 8.94 -1.69 18.73
CA PHE A 211 7.91 -0.81 18.20
C PHE A 211 7.04 -1.55 17.18
N THR A 212 5.74 -1.63 17.44
CA THR A 212 4.72 -1.87 16.42
C THR A 212 3.69 -0.74 16.44
N THR A 213 3.18 -0.35 15.27
CA THR A 213 2.26 0.81 15.16
C THR A 213 1.05 0.63 16.06
N LYS A 214 0.50 -0.59 16.10
CA LYS A 214 -0.67 -0.91 16.94
C LYS A 214 -0.30 -0.95 18.43
N SER A 215 0.80 -1.59 18.85
CA SER A 215 1.18 -1.58 20.27
C SER A 215 1.43 -0.17 20.80
N TYR A 216 2.05 0.70 19.99
CA TYR A 216 2.24 2.12 20.31
C TYR A 216 0.89 2.85 20.47
N LEU A 217 -0.04 2.66 19.54
CA LEU A 217 -1.36 3.30 19.59
C LEU A 217 -2.19 2.83 20.79
N PHE A 218 -2.06 1.57 21.20
CA PHE A 218 -2.79 0.96 22.33
C PHE A 218 -2.08 1.04 23.69
N ASP A 219 -1.00 1.82 23.82
CA ASP A 219 -0.24 1.99 25.08
C ASP A 219 0.45 0.72 25.60
N LEU A 220 0.58 -0.30 24.75
CA LEU A 220 1.29 -1.55 25.06
C LEU A 220 2.81 -1.41 24.85
N TYR A 221 3.23 -0.48 23.99
CA TYR A 221 4.63 -0.10 23.80
C TYR A 221 4.83 1.38 24.12
N GLN A 222 5.78 1.67 25.01
CA GLN A 222 6.10 3.03 25.42
C GLN A 222 7.50 3.41 24.95
N ALA A 223 7.56 4.31 23.98
CA ALA A 223 8.82 4.91 23.53
C ALA A 223 9.15 6.16 24.35
N ALA A 224 10.42 6.34 24.69
CA ALA A 224 10.90 7.57 25.31
C ALA A 224 10.64 8.77 24.37
N PRO A 225 10.05 9.88 24.86
CA PRO A 225 9.73 11.02 24.01
C PRO A 225 11.00 11.71 23.49
N GLY A 226 10.98 12.08 22.21
CA GLY A 226 12.04 12.87 21.61
C GLY A 226 11.98 14.36 22.01
N LYS A 227 13.01 15.13 21.64
CA LYS A 227 13.07 16.59 21.90
C LYS A 227 11.91 17.36 21.24
N GLY A 228 11.37 16.85 20.14
CA GLY A 228 10.23 17.44 19.43
C GLY A 228 8.93 17.36 20.24
N ALA A 229 8.72 16.26 20.96
CA ALA A 229 7.54 15.98 21.76
C ALA A 229 7.41 16.92 22.97
N THR A 230 8.52 17.29 23.60
CA THR A 230 8.54 18.12 24.81
C THR A 230 8.65 19.61 24.52
N SER A 231 8.93 19.99 23.26
CA SER A 231 9.10 21.38 22.85
C SER A 231 7.76 22.11 22.72
N LYS A 232 7.61 23.19 23.50
CA LYS A 232 6.43 24.08 23.42
C LYS A 232 6.27 24.78 22.06
N LYS A 233 7.37 24.98 21.33
CA LYS A 233 7.40 25.70 20.04
C LYS A 233 7.10 24.79 18.86
N SER A 234 7.59 23.55 18.88
CA SER A 234 7.50 22.63 17.74
C SER A 234 6.43 21.56 17.88
N ASN A 235 6.01 21.19 19.10
CA ASN A 235 4.93 20.22 19.28
C ASN A 235 3.58 20.87 18.97
N PRO A 236 2.86 20.45 17.91
CA PRO A 236 1.54 20.97 17.60
C PRO A 236 0.42 20.29 18.43
N LEU A 237 0.71 19.17 19.08
CA LEU A 237 -0.26 18.36 19.80
C LEU A 237 -0.52 18.91 21.20
N ARG A 238 -1.80 18.92 21.57
CA ARG A 238 -2.27 19.42 22.85
C ARG A 238 -3.20 18.42 23.52
N THR A 239 -3.18 18.36 24.85
CA THR A 239 -4.19 17.67 25.64
C THR A 239 -5.46 18.53 25.73
N ALA A 240 -6.55 17.97 26.28
CA ALA A 240 -7.78 18.73 26.52
C ALA A 240 -7.54 19.97 27.41
N GLN A 241 -6.57 19.89 28.33
CA GLN A 241 -6.15 20.97 29.22
C GLN A 241 -5.14 21.95 28.57
N GLY A 242 -4.78 21.75 27.30
CA GLY A 242 -3.85 22.61 26.56
C GLY A 242 -2.36 22.35 26.85
N GLN A 243 -2.02 21.26 27.53
CA GLN A 243 -0.63 20.84 27.75
C GLN A 243 -0.08 20.15 26.51
N ALA A 244 1.25 20.09 26.34
CA ALA A 244 1.85 19.39 25.22
C ALA A 244 1.62 17.88 25.33
N ARG A 245 1.07 17.26 24.29
CA ARG A 245 0.88 15.80 24.23
C ARG A 245 2.09 15.15 23.57
N THR A 246 2.70 14.18 24.26
CA THR A 246 3.92 13.49 23.76
C THR A 246 3.60 12.31 22.85
N LYS A 247 2.44 11.69 23.02
CA LYS A 247 1.96 10.57 22.21
C LYS A 247 1.17 11.07 20.99
N VAL A 248 1.46 10.46 19.85
CA VAL A 248 0.73 10.66 18.59
C VAL A 248 -0.42 9.67 18.52
N SER A 249 -1.58 10.13 18.07
CA SER A 249 -2.71 9.26 17.73
C SER A 249 -2.98 9.28 16.22
N MET A 250 -3.73 8.31 15.70
CA MET A 250 -3.99 8.21 14.26
C MET A 250 -4.70 9.47 13.72
N GLU A 251 -5.56 10.07 14.54
CA GLU A 251 -6.34 11.28 14.21
C GLU A 251 -5.47 12.53 14.02
N ASP A 252 -4.21 12.51 14.46
CA ASP A 252 -3.28 13.61 14.23
C ASP A 252 -2.85 13.73 12.75
N GLY A 253 -3.05 12.67 11.96
CA GLY A 253 -2.69 12.62 10.54
C GLY A 253 -1.19 12.58 10.29
N PHE A 254 -0.40 12.07 11.25
CA PHE A 254 1.04 11.86 11.07
C PHE A 254 1.37 10.45 10.59
N LEU A 255 0.68 9.44 11.12
CA LEU A 255 0.92 8.04 10.79
C LEU A 255 0.27 7.68 9.46
N LEU A 256 0.91 6.77 8.74
CA LEU A 256 0.37 6.20 7.51
C LEU A 256 -0.43 4.92 7.82
N PRO A 257 -1.42 4.59 6.98
CA PRO A 257 -2.06 3.27 6.99
C PRO A 257 -1.04 2.14 6.84
N ASP A 258 -1.44 0.93 7.20
CA ASP A 258 -0.61 -0.27 7.06
C ASP A 258 -0.34 -0.54 5.55
N TYR A 259 0.89 -0.94 5.23
CA TYR A 259 1.23 -1.61 3.97
C TYR A 259 0.62 -3.02 3.99
N ARG A 260 0.21 -3.49 2.81
CA ARG A 260 -0.33 -4.81 2.56
C ARG A 260 0.06 -5.29 1.17
N LEU A 261 -0.25 -6.54 0.81
CA LEU A 261 -0.26 -6.92 -0.60
C LEU A 261 -1.40 -6.19 -1.32
N PRO A 262 -1.24 -5.86 -2.61
CA PRO A 262 -2.34 -5.34 -3.41
C PRO A 262 -3.49 -6.35 -3.48
N PHE A 263 -4.72 -5.86 -3.60
CA PHE A 263 -5.83 -6.72 -4.01
C PHE A 263 -5.68 -7.09 -5.49
N GLU A 264 -6.29 -8.19 -5.91
CA GLU A 264 -6.23 -8.67 -7.28
C GLU A 264 -6.66 -7.59 -8.28
N ALA A 265 -7.79 -6.92 -7.99
CA ALA A 265 -8.32 -5.86 -8.83
C ALA A 265 -7.48 -4.59 -8.80
N GLU A 266 -6.85 -4.26 -7.68
CA GLU A 266 -5.91 -3.15 -7.57
C GLU A 266 -4.67 -3.41 -8.41
N TRP A 267 -4.10 -4.61 -8.30
CA TRP A 267 -2.93 -5.02 -9.06
C TRP A 267 -3.21 -4.94 -10.56
N GLU A 268 -4.33 -5.49 -11.01
CA GLU A 268 -4.70 -5.49 -12.43
C GLU A 268 -5.01 -4.08 -12.95
N TYR A 269 -5.71 -3.26 -12.17
CA TYR A 269 -5.96 -1.85 -12.50
C TYR A 269 -4.67 -1.06 -12.64
N ALA A 270 -3.77 -1.20 -11.66
CA ALA A 270 -2.46 -0.57 -11.68
C ALA A 270 -1.63 -1.08 -12.87
N ALA A 271 -1.71 -2.36 -13.22
CA ALA A 271 -0.96 -2.96 -14.31
C ALA A 271 -1.29 -2.33 -15.66
N TYR A 272 -2.58 -2.17 -15.99
CA TYR A 272 -2.96 -1.59 -17.27
C TYR A 272 -2.53 -0.12 -17.42
N GLY A 273 -2.47 0.66 -16.34
CA GLY A 273 -2.05 2.07 -16.44
C GLY A 273 -2.93 2.90 -17.36
N LEU A 274 -4.25 2.65 -17.38
CA LEU A 274 -5.21 3.21 -18.36
C LEU A 274 -5.34 4.74 -18.34
N ILE A 275 -4.72 5.43 -17.38
CA ILE A 275 -4.60 6.89 -17.38
C ILE A 275 -3.95 7.41 -18.67
N ASP A 276 -3.03 6.65 -19.27
CA ASP A 276 -2.40 6.99 -20.55
C ASP A 276 -3.36 6.85 -21.75
N GLN A 277 -4.42 6.06 -21.60
CA GLN A 277 -5.45 5.87 -22.63
C GLN A 277 -6.58 6.90 -22.52
N ASN A 278 -6.58 7.70 -21.46
CA ASN A 278 -7.46 8.85 -21.35
C ASN A 278 -6.95 9.95 -22.30
N PRO A 279 -7.76 10.40 -23.28
CA PRO A 279 -7.32 11.42 -24.22
C PRO A 279 -7.06 12.79 -23.55
N ARG A 280 -7.73 13.05 -22.40
CA ARG A 280 -7.61 14.31 -21.65
C ARG A 280 -7.71 14.06 -20.13
N PRO A 281 -6.69 13.46 -19.49
CA PRO A 281 -6.68 13.28 -18.04
C PRO A 281 -6.57 14.64 -17.34
N THR A 282 -7.15 14.74 -16.14
CA THR A 282 -7.06 15.98 -15.35
C THR A 282 -5.66 16.18 -14.79
N LYS A 283 -5.01 17.29 -15.13
CA LYS A 283 -3.66 17.61 -14.61
C LYS A 283 -3.67 18.61 -13.45
N LYS A 284 -4.78 19.31 -13.24
CA LYS A 284 -4.91 20.40 -12.25
C LYS A 284 -6.34 20.48 -11.73
N GLU A 285 -6.47 20.88 -10.46
CA GLU A 285 -7.74 21.19 -9.82
C GLU A 285 -8.59 22.16 -10.66
N GLY A 286 -9.90 21.93 -10.72
CA GLY A 286 -10.87 22.83 -11.36
C GLY A 286 -11.14 22.56 -12.86
N LYS A 287 -10.48 21.57 -13.46
CA LYS A 287 -10.85 21.03 -14.79
C LYS A 287 -11.04 19.53 -14.69
N ARG A 288 -12.25 19.06 -15.03
CA ARG A 288 -12.53 17.62 -15.12
C ARG A 288 -11.80 17.03 -16.33
N GLY A 289 -11.28 15.81 -16.18
CA GLY A 289 -10.81 15.01 -17.31
C GLY A 289 -11.97 14.40 -18.10
N GLU A 290 -11.64 13.66 -19.16
CA GLU A 290 -12.60 12.80 -19.85
C GLU A 290 -12.76 11.46 -19.11
N GLU A 291 -13.91 10.81 -19.23
CA GLU A 291 -14.20 9.50 -18.63
C GLU A 291 -14.16 8.42 -19.73
N LEU A 292 -13.08 8.45 -20.53
CA LEU A 292 -12.92 7.63 -21.73
C LEU A 292 -11.57 6.90 -21.72
N VAL A 293 -11.58 5.68 -22.25
CA VAL A 293 -10.39 4.86 -22.51
C VAL A 293 -10.35 4.58 -24.00
N SER A 294 -9.30 5.04 -24.67
CA SER A 294 -9.23 5.03 -26.14
C SER A 294 -9.04 3.64 -26.73
N ASN A 295 -8.27 2.77 -26.06
CA ASN A 295 -7.94 1.43 -26.54
C ASN A 295 -8.09 0.39 -25.43
N LYS A 296 -8.49 -0.83 -25.83
CA LYS A 296 -8.34 -2.01 -24.97
C LYS A 296 -6.87 -2.43 -24.99
N GLN A 297 -6.24 -2.48 -23.82
CA GLN A 297 -4.87 -2.96 -23.67
C GLN A 297 -4.84 -4.45 -23.34
N ILE A 298 -3.94 -5.20 -23.98
CA ILE A 298 -3.61 -6.57 -23.58
C ILE A 298 -2.49 -6.56 -22.54
N TYR A 299 -1.51 -5.67 -22.72
CA TYR A 299 -0.32 -5.57 -21.85
C TYR A 299 -0.25 -4.24 -21.08
N PRO A 300 0.63 -4.13 -20.06
CA PRO A 300 0.79 -2.94 -19.22
C PRO A 300 1.24 -1.63 -19.90
N TRP A 301 1.54 -1.62 -21.19
CA TRP A 301 2.08 -0.44 -21.89
C TRP A 301 1.10 0.13 -22.92
N SER A 302 1.08 1.47 -22.99
CA SER A 302 0.14 2.24 -23.81
C SER A 302 0.59 2.44 -25.26
N SER A 303 1.89 2.38 -25.55
CA SER A 303 2.46 2.67 -26.88
C SER A 303 2.23 1.57 -27.93
N ASN A 304 2.19 0.31 -27.48
CA ASN A 304 1.92 -0.86 -28.32
C ASN A 304 0.97 -1.81 -27.58
N VAL A 305 -0.29 -1.38 -27.46
CA VAL A 305 -1.30 -2.00 -26.58
C VAL A 305 -1.49 -3.52 -26.76
N ASN A 306 -1.14 -4.07 -27.93
CA ASN A 306 -1.28 -5.49 -28.28
C ASN A 306 0.05 -6.20 -28.56
N GLY A 307 1.19 -5.50 -28.51
CA GLY A 307 2.47 -6.06 -28.96
C GLY A 307 3.56 -5.96 -27.89
N LEU A 308 4.44 -6.96 -27.87
CA LEU A 308 5.50 -7.10 -26.86
C LEU A 308 6.75 -6.25 -27.10
N ARG A 309 6.80 -5.53 -28.23
CA ARG A 309 7.99 -4.80 -28.68
C ARG A 309 7.73 -3.31 -28.79
N GLU A 310 8.77 -2.53 -28.53
CA GLU A 310 8.77 -1.09 -28.75
C GLU A 310 8.64 -0.78 -30.25
N ASN A 311 7.61 -0.03 -30.62
CA ASN A 311 7.33 0.37 -32.00
C ASN A 311 7.78 1.81 -32.30
N ARG A 312 8.06 2.63 -31.28
CA ARG A 312 8.50 4.01 -31.47
C ARG A 312 9.92 4.04 -32.02
N HIS A 313 10.16 4.97 -32.95
CA HIS A 313 11.48 5.21 -33.49
C HIS A 313 12.45 5.67 -32.38
N GLY A 314 13.60 5.01 -32.30
CA GLY A 314 14.64 5.31 -31.32
C GLY A 314 15.60 4.15 -31.11
N SER A 315 16.51 4.30 -30.14
CA SER A 315 17.53 3.28 -29.81
C SER A 315 16.94 1.95 -29.33
N TRP A 316 15.69 1.97 -28.85
CA TRP A 316 15.01 0.81 -28.29
C TRP A 316 13.99 0.20 -29.26
N GLN A 317 13.88 0.70 -30.49
CA GLN A 317 12.94 0.19 -31.48
C GLN A 317 13.15 -1.32 -31.70
N GLY A 318 12.07 -2.09 -31.65
CA GLY A 318 12.10 -3.54 -31.81
C GLY A 318 12.56 -4.32 -30.56
N GLN A 319 12.97 -3.66 -29.48
CA GLN A 319 13.30 -4.34 -28.22
C GLN A 319 12.01 -4.76 -27.48
N PHE A 320 12.09 -5.84 -26.73
CA PHE A 320 11.02 -6.34 -25.88
C PHE A 320 10.80 -5.40 -24.70
N LEU A 321 9.53 -5.27 -24.31
CA LEU A 321 9.08 -4.36 -23.26
C LEU A 321 9.01 -5.04 -21.88
N ALA A 322 9.32 -6.33 -21.81
CA ALA A 322 9.28 -7.14 -20.60
C ALA A 322 10.33 -8.26 -20.67
N ASN A 323 10.65 -8.82 -19.50
CA ASN A 323 11.49 -10.01 -19.34
C ASN A 323 10.60 -11.27 -19.24
N PHE A 324 10.65 -12.16 -20.23
CA PHE A 324 9.80 -13.35 -20.32
C PHE A 324 10.39 -14.42 -21.24
N LYS A 325 9.83 -15.63 -21.22
CA LYS A 325 10.27 -16.74 -22.05
C LYS A 325 9.74 -16.66 -23.47
N ARG A 326 10.65 -16.45 -24.43
CA ARG A 326 10.33 -16.23 -25.84
C ARG A 326 10.07 -17.51 -26.62
N GLY A 327 10.77 -18.58 -26.28
CA GLY A 327 10.81 -19.82 -27.04
C GLY A 327 11.23 -21.02 -26.20
N ASN A 328 11.03 -22.22 -26.75
CA ASN A 328 11.76 -23.38 -26.24
C ASN A 328 13.26 -23.14 -26.47
N GLY A 329 14.03 -23.09 -25.37
CA GLY A 329 15.46 -22.81 -25.41
C GLY A 329 15.86 -21.34 -25.62
N ASP A 330 14.91 -20.41 -25.77
CA ASP A 330 15.20 -18.97 -25.93
C ASP A 330 14.66 -18.16 -24.74
N ASN A 331 15.56 -17.81 -23.82
CA ASN A 331 15.28 -16.95 -22.67
C ASN A 331 15.84 -15.52 -22.83
N ALA A 332 16.84 -15.30 -23.69
CA ALA A 332 17.53 -14.00 -23.78
C ALA A 332 17.91 -13.58 -25.21
N GLY A 333 17.71 -14.44 -26.21
CA GLY A 333 18.13 -14.24 -27.59
C GLY A 333 19.53 -14.75 -27.88
N VAL A 334 20.17 -14.15 -28.89
CA VAL A 334 21.49 -14.58 -29.39
C VAL A 334 22.59 -13.68 -28.84
N ALA A 335 23.76 -14.27 -28.58
CA ALA A 335 24.95 -13.53 -28.15
C ALA A 335 25.28 -12.35 -29.08
N GLY A 336 25.73 -11.23 -28.50
CA GLY A 336 25.97 -9.97 -29.22
C GLY A 336 24.71 -9.10 -29.43
N GLY A 337 23.52 -9.60 -29.08
CA GLY A 337 22.26 -8.87 -29.25
C GLY A 337 21.14 -9.39 -28.34
N LEU A 338 21.43 -9.59 -27.05
CA LEU A 338 20.40 -9.97 -26.06
C LEU A 338 19.35 -8.86 -25.99
N ASN A 339 18.11 -9.19 -26.31
CA ASN A 339 17.06 -8.20 -26.54
C ASN A 339 16.53 -7.60 -25.23
N ASP A 340 16.17 -8.44 -24.26
CA ASP A 340 15.79 -8.07 -22.87
C ASP A 340 16.97 -8.09 -21.88
N ARG A 341 18.14 -8.61 -22.29
CA ARG A 341 19.39 -8.68 -21.51
C ARG A 341 19.28 -9.45 -20.18
N ALA A 342 18.31 -10.36 -20.06
CA ALA A 342 18.09 -11.16 -18.86
C ALA A 342 17.82 -12.62 -19.23
N PHE A 343 18.47 -13.57 -18.54
CA PHE A 343 18.20 -15.01 -18.68
C PHE A 343 17.25 -15.54 -17.61
N TYR A 344 17.35 -14.95 -16.40
CA TYR A 344 16.44 -15.18 -15.28
C TYR A 344 15.73 -13.86 -15.01
N THR A 345 15.71 -13.38 -13.78
CA THR A 345 15.18 -12.05 -13.43
C THR A 345 16.07 -10.93 -13.96
N ALA A 346 15.52 -9.72 -13.98
CA ALA A 346 16.16 -8.45 -14.29
C ALA A 346 16.05 -7.50 -13.07
N GLU A 347 16.81 -6.40 -13.07
CA GLU A 347 16.67 -5.40 -12.03
C GLU A 347 15.25 -4.81 -12.02
N VAL A 348 14.73 -4.50 -10.84
CA VAL A 348 13.33 -4.08 -10.61
C VAL A 348 12.98 -2.71 -11.23
N THR A 349 13.97 -1.98 -11.75
CA THR A 349 13.78 -0.71 -12.49
C THR A 349 14.08 -0.82 -13.99
N THR A 350 14.26 -2.04 -14.48
CA THR A 350 14.44 -2.32 -15.92
C THR A 350 13.11 -2.17 -16.65
N PHE A 351 13.18 -1.96 -17.98
CA PHE A 351 12.03 -1.72 -18.86
C PHE A 351 11.30 -0.40 -18.54
N MET A 352 10.24 -0.13 -19.30
CA MET A 352 9.49 1.11 -19.14
C MET A 352 8.40 0.96 -18.09
N PRO A 353 8.22 1.97 -17.22
CA PRO A 353 7.05 2.01 -16.38
C PRO A 353 5.78 2.31 -17.20
N ASN A 354 4.63 1.88 -16.69
CA ASN A 354 3.34 2.21 -17.28
C ASN A 354 2.85 3.64 -16.94
N GLY A 355 1.61 3.99 -17.31
CA GLY A 355 1.03 5.32 -17.12
C GLY A 355 0.96 5.81 -15.66
N PHE A 356 1.00 4.91 -14.66
CA PHE A 356 1.09 5.28 -13.25
C PHE A 356 2.52 5.34 -12.72
N GLY A 357 3.51 5.05 -13.56
CA GLY A 357 4.92 5.00 -13.16
C GLY A 357 5.35 3.66 -12.57
N VAL A 358 4.58 2.59 -12.77
CA VAL A 358 4.83 1.27 -12.18
C VAL A 358 5.62 0.39 -13.16
N TYR A 359 6.73 -0.20 -12.69
CA TYR A 359 7.62 -1.05 -13.47
C TYR A 359 7.23 -2.53 -13.36
N ASN A 360 7.60 -3.31 -14.38
CA ASN A 360 7.55 -4.78 -14.40
C ASN A 360 6.19 -5.39 -14.01
N MET A 361 5.08 -4.75 -14.36
CA MET A 361 3.76 -5.36 -14.17
C MET A 361 3.51 -6.53 -15.15
N ALA A 362 4.41 -6.75 -16.10
CA ALA A 362 4.44 -7.90 -17.00
C ALA A 362 5.85 -8.47 -17.02
N GLY A 363 5.97 -9.75 -16.67
CA GLY A 363 7.23 -10.50 -16.71
C GLY A 363 8.08 -10.24 -15.48
N ASN A 364 9.39 -10.50 -15.61
CA ASN A 364 10.34 -10.54 -14.50
C ASN A 364 9.97 -11.58 -13.45
N VAL A 365 9.09 -11.28 -12.50
CA VAL A 365 8.52 -12.24 -11.56
C VAL A 365 7.02 -12.04 -11.48
N SER A 366 6.30 -13.13 -11.26
CA SER A 366 4.91 -13.02 -10.85
C SER A 366 4.84 -12.50 -9.43
N GLU A 367 3.69 -12.00 -9.04
CA GLU A 367 3.54 -11.30 -7.77
C GLU A 367 2.33 -11.79 -6.98
N TRP A 368 2.57 -12.09 -5.71
CA TRP A 368 1.51 -12.36 -4.76
C TRP A 368 0.55 -11.17 -4.64
N VAL A 369 -0.76 -11.47 -4.65
CA VAL A 369 -1.81 -10.54 -4.24
C VAL A 369 -2.49 -11.07 -2.98
N GLN A 370 -3.27 -10.23 -2.31
CA GLN A 370 -3.91 -10.60 -1.03
C GLN A 370 -4.99 -11.69 -1.20
N ASP A 371 -5.62 -11.74 -2.38
CA ASP A 371 -6.83 -12.52 -2.63
C ASP A 371 -6.65 -14.03 -2.51
N VAL A 372 -7.68 -14.68 -1.99
CA VAL A 372 -7.86 -16.12 -2.09
C VAL A 372 -8.37 -16.48 -3.47
N TYR A 373 -7.71 -17.45 -4.09
CA TYR A 373 -8.11 -17.93 -5.40
C TYR A 373 -9.40 -18.74 -5.31
N ARG A 374 -10.40 -18.29 -6.08
CA ARG A 374 -11.54 -19.10 -6.51
C ARG A 374 -11.84 -18.85 -7.98
N PRO A 375 -12.10 -19.92 -8.77
CA PRO A 375 -12.41 -19.78 -10.19
C PRO A 375 -13.58 -18.82 -10.45
N LEU A 376 -14.65 -18.94 -9.66
CA LEU A 376 -15.88 -18.16 -9.84
C LEU A 376 -15.93 -16.84 -9.06
N SER A 377 -14.80 -16.39 -8.50
CA SER A 377 -14.74 -15.12 -7.74
C SER A 377 -15.34 -13.95 -8.53
N SER A 378 -15.18 -13.92 -9.85
CA SER A 378 -15.70 -12.88 -10.73
C SER A 378 -17.22 -12.73 -10.70
N LEU A 379 -17.96 -13.74 -10.23
CA LEU A 379 -19.43 -13.72 -10.16
C LEU A 379 -19.96 -13.29 -8.78
N ASP A 380 -19.15 -13.43 -7.72
CA ASP A 380 -19.63 -13.30 -6.33
C ASP A 380 -19.16 -12.02 -5.62
N VAL A 381 -18.08 -11.41 -6.09
CA VAL A 381 -17.48 -10.24 -5.42
C VAL A 381 -18.19 -8.94 -5.79
N ASP A 382 -18.11 -7.96 -4.87
CA ASP A 382 -18.71 -6.64 -5.06
C ASP A 382 -18.12 -5.86 -6.25
N ASP A 383 -18.88 -4.84 -6.70
CA ASP A 383 -18.46 -3.95 -7.80
C ASP A 383 -17.42 -2.91 -7.37
N ILE A 384 -17.37 -2.55 -6.09
CA ILE A 384 -16.43 -1.56 -5.53
C ILE A 384 -15.40 -2.25 -4.63
N ALA A 385 -14.12 -1.98 -4.89
CA ALA A 385 -12.99 -2.61 -4.20
C ALA A 385 -13.16 -4.14 -4.04
N PRO A 386 -13.38 -4.90 -5.14
CA PRO A 386 -13.56 -6.34 -5.05
C PRO A 386 -12.33 -7.01 -4.43
N PHE A 387 -12.58 -7.81 -3.40
CA PHE A 387 -11.56 -8.56 -2.68
C PHE A 387 -12.18 -9.86 -2.14
N ARG A 388 -11.49 -10.99 -2.34
CA ARG A 388 -11.86 -12.28 -1.75
C ARG A 388 -10.82 -12.72 -0.72
N GLY A 389 -11.28 -13.05 0.49
CA GLY A 389 -10.39 -13.41 1.60
C GLY A 389 -10.62 -12.59 2.88
N ASN A 390 -11.77 -11.93 2.99
CA ASN A 390 -12.13 -11.16 4.17
C ASN A 390 -12.19 -12.05 5.42
N LYS A 391 -11.41 -11.64 6.44
CA LYS A 391 -11.42 -12.19 7.78
C LYS A 391 -11.50 -11.04 8.78
N TYR A 392 -12.66 -10.88 9.41
CA TYR A 392 -12.90 -9.79 10.33
C TYR A 392 -12.33 -10.13 11.71
N THR A 393 -11.41 -9.31 12.18
CA THR A 393 -10.76 -9.47 13.48
C THR A 393 -11.03 -8.29 14.39
N LYS A 394 -10.92 -8.51 15.70
CA LYS A 394 -10.97 -7.49 16.75
C LYS A 394 -9.77 -7.65 17.67
N ILE A 395 -9.44 -6.59 18.40
CA ILE A 395 -8.41 -6.64 19.43
C ILE A 395 -8.90 -7.54 20.56
N TYR A 396 -8.05 -8.49 20.97
CA TYR A 396 -8.30 -9.31 22.15
C TYR A 396 -8.30 -8.41 23.38
N LYS A 397 -9.29 -8.61 24.25
CA LYS A 397 -9.36 -7.96 25.55
C LYS A 397 -9.46 -9.03 26.64
N ASN A 398 -8.67 -8.87 27.69
CA ASN A 398 -8.75 -9.74 28.86
C ASN A 398 -9.98 -9.41 29.73
N ASP A 399 -10.13 -10.10 30.85
CA ASP A 399 -11.27 -9.93 31.78
C ASP A 399 -11.37 -8.50 32.35
N ALA A 400 -10.26 -7.75 32.38
CA ALA A 400 -10.22 -6.34 32.78
C ALA A 400 -10.57 -5.36 31.64
N GLY A 401 -10.78 -5.86 30.41
CA GLY A 401 -11.09 -5.06 29.23
C GLY A 401 -9.86 -4.41 28.57
N GLU A 402 -8.66 -4.82 28.97
CA GLU A 402 -7.38 -4.32 28.49
C GLU A 402 -6.86 -5.15 27.31
N ALA A 403 -6.17 -4.51 26.38
CA ALA A 403 -5.54 -5.19 25.26
C ALA A 403 -4.20 -5.83 25.69
N GLU A 404 -3.79 -6.88 24.99
CA GLU A 404 -2.55 -7.60 25.29
C GLU A 404 -1.67 -7.76 24.04
N ILE A 405 -0.37 -7.88 24.27
CA ILE A 405 0.61 -8.20 23.22
C ILE A 405 0.59 -9.72 22.99
N ASN A 406 0.82 -10.14 21.75
CA ASN A 406 1.16 -11.51 21.40
C ASN A 406 2.55 -11.85 21.96
N ASP A 407 2.66 -13.00 22.64
CA ASP A 407 3.72 -13.34 23.58
C ASP A 407 5.16 -13.08 23.09
N THR A 408 5.42 -13.15 21.78
CA THR A 408 6.80 -13.11 21.23
C THR A 408 7.10 -11.94 20.29
N THR A 409 6.16 -11.46 19.50
CA THR A 409 6.46 -10.56 18.36
C THR A 409 6.31 -9.07 18.63
N GLY A 410 5.75 -8.68 19.79
CA GLY A 410 5.41 -7.29 20.09
C GLY A 410 4.18 -6.77 19.35
N ARG A 411 3.51 -7.63 18.58
CA ARG A 411 2.23 -7.33 17.91
C ARG A 411 1.07 -7.46 18.90
N ILE A 412 0.05 -6.62 18.76
CA ILE A 412 -1.17 -6.75 19.55
C ILE A 412 -1.89 -8.08 19.24
N ARG A 413 -2.43 -8.74 20.26
CA ARG A 413 -3.22 -9.96 20.09
C ARG A 413 -4.58 -9.62 19.48
N THR A 414 -4.93 -10.29 18.39
CA THR A 414 -6.23 -10.15 17.72
C THR A 414 -6.95 -11.49 17.70
N VAL A 415 -8.28 -11.44 17.80
CA VAL A 415 -9.16 -12.61 17.69
C VAL A 415 -10.19 -12.39 16.59
N ASP A 416 -10.64 -13.47 15.99
CA ASP A 416 -11.67 -13.41 14.96
C ASP A 416 -12.99 -12.93 15.56
N VAL A 417 -13.74 -12.12 14.80
CA VAL A 417 -15.13 -11.83 15.12
C VAL A 417 -15.92 -13.12 14.98
N THR A 418 -16.76 -13.45 15.95
CA THR A 418 -17.57 -14.67 15.88
C THR A 418 -18.88 -14.42 15.14
N ASP A 419 -19.47 -15.47 14.56
CA ASP A 419 -20.76 -15.38 13.86
C ASP A 419 -21.90 -14.91 14.79
N ALA A 420 -21.83 -15.27 16.07
CA ALA A 420 -22.78 -14.81 17.09
C ALA A 420 -22.74 -13.27 17.25
N GLU A 421 -21.55 -12.67 17.16
CA GLU A 421 -21.37 -11.21 17.27
C GLU A 421 -21.80 -10.47 16.00
N SER A 422 -21.69 -11.10 14.83
CA SER A 422 -22.10 -10.51 13.55
C SER A 422 -23.56 -10.77 13.19
N LYS A 423 -24.29 -11.65 13.90
CA LYS A 423 -25.66 -12.05 13.56
C LYS A 423 -26.63 -10.90 13.29
N ASN A 424 -26.53 -9.81 14.05
CA ASN A 424 -27.45 -8.66 13.95
C ASN A 424 -26.96 -7.54 13.02
N ARG A 425 -25.79 -7.72 12.39
CA ARG A 425 -25.26 -6.76 11.42
C ARG A 425 -25.96 -6.97 10.07
N ARG A 426 -26.25 -5.86 9.37
CA ARG A 426 -26.87 -5.92 8.03
C ARG A 426 -25.87 -6.15 6.91
N ASN A 427 -24.62 -5.75 7.11
CA ASN A 427 -23.58 -5.74 6.09
C ASN A 427 -22.81 -7.06 5.99
N TYR A 428 -22.64 -7.80 7.09
CA TYR A 428 -22.05 -9.14 7.09
C TYR A 428 -22.58 -9.95 8.26
N GLN A 429 -22.73 -11.27 8.08
CA GLN A 429 -23.27 -12.16 9.11
C GLN A 429 -22.23 -13.12 9.69
N ARG A 430 -21.04 -13.23 9.08
CA ARG A 430 -20.00 -14.18 9.46
C ARG A 430 -18.65 -13.50 9.61
N GLY A 431 -17.86 -13.94 10.59
CA GLY A 431 -16.55 -13.34 10.88
C GLY A 431 -15.45 -13.74 9.91
N ASN A 432 -15.50 -14.98 9.43
CA ASN A 432 -14.61 -15.50 8.40
C ASN A 432 -15.43 -15.82 7.15
N VAL A 433 -15.16 -15.11 6.05
CA VAL A 433 -15.88 -15.28 4.78
C VAL A 433 -14.93 -15.65 3.64
N ILE A 434 -13.82 -16.29 3.98
CA ILE A 434 -12.81 -16.75 3.02
C ILE A 434 -13.39 -17.73 1.97
N ASN A 435 -14.35 -18.54 2.40
CA ASN A 435 -15.05 -19.58 1.64
C ASN A 435 -16.53 -19.24 1.34
N TYR A 436 -16.83 -17.95 1.17
CA TYR A 436 -18.18 -17.45 0.92
C TYR A 436 -18.84 -18.16 -0.28
N LEU A 437 -19.98 -18.83 -0.05
CA LEU A 437 -20.76 -19.61 -1.03
C LEU A 437 -20.06 -20.83 -1.65
N ASP A 438 -18.87 -21.23 -1.20
CA ASP A 438 -18.09 -22.29 -1.89
C ASP A 438 -17.32 -23.22 -0.94
N GLY A 439 -17.96 -23.58 0.16
CA GLY A 439 -17.39 -24.34 1.27
C GLY A 439 -18.00 -23.96 2.61
N ASP A 440 -18.91 -22.99 2.61
CA ASP A 440 -19.66 -22.55 3.76
C ASP A 440 -21.01 -23.27 3.93
N THR A 441 -21.73 -23.00 5.03
CA THR A 441 -23.01 -23.67 5.35
C THR A 441 -24.13 -23.39 4.35
N THR A 442 -23.97 -22.37 3.51
CA THR A 442 -24.93 -21.97 2.47
C THR A 442 -24.53 -22.50 1.09
N SER A 443 -23.40 -23.17 0.99
CA SER A 443 -22.84 -23.58 -0.29
C SER A 443 -23.52 -24.82 -0.85
N GLN A 444 -23.68 -24.83 -2.17
CA GLN A 444 -24.13 -25.99 -2.94
C GLN A 444 -22.96 -26.85 -3.46
N ALA A 445 -21.71 -26.44 -3.22
CA ALA A 445 -20.51 -27.13 -3.68
C ALA A 445 -19.37 -27.03 -2.66
N THR A 446 -18.58 -28.08 -2.49
CA THR A 446 -17.44 -28.09 -1.56
C THR A 446 -16.16 -28.50 -2.27
N TYR A 447 -15.07 -27.80 -2.00
CA TYR A 447 -13.74 -28.13 -2.50
C TYR A 447 -13.05 -29.15 -1.58
N GLY A 448 -12.85 -30.37 -2.08
CA GLY A 448 -12.08 -31.40 -1.40
C GLY A 448 -10.60 -31.32 -1.79
N TYR A 449 -9.81 -30.56 -1.03
CA TYR A 449 -8.37 -30.40 -1.30
C TYR A 449 -7.65 -31.76 -1.32
N GLY A 450 -6.87 -32.02 -2.38
CA GLY A 450 -6.12 -33.26 -2.57
C GLY A 450 -6.95 -34.47 -3.00
N VAL A 451 -8.28 -34.33 -3.13
CA VAL A 451 -9.18 -35.40 -3.58
C VAL A 451 -9.86 -35.00 -4.89
N THR A 452 -10.55 -33.86 -4.89
CA THR A 452 -11.30 -33.36 -6.04
C THR A 452 -10.74 -32.07 -6.64
N THR A 453 -9.91 -31.34 -5.88
CA THR A 453 -9.27 -30.10 -6.35
C THR A 453 -7.95 -29.83 -5.63
N LEU A 454 -7.11 -28.97 -6.22
CA LEU A 454 -5.95 -28.36 -5.55
C LEU A 454 -6.27 -26.98 -4.97
N VAL A 455 -7.54 -26.55 -5.03
CA VAL A 455 -7.99 -25.28 -4.46
C VAL A 455 -8.43 -25.46 -3.02
N SER A 456 -7.95 -24.59 -2.14
CA SER A 456 -8.22 -24.57 -0.70
C SER A 456 -8.40 -23.13 -0.21
N ASP A 457 -8.78 -22.95 1.06
CA ASP A 457 -8.79 -21.62 1.73
C ASP A 457 -7.40 -20.97 1.82
N LYS A 458 -6.34 -21.73 1.54
CA LYS A 458 -4.95 -21.30 1.51
C LYS A 458 -4.43 -21.04 0.10
N SER A 459 -5.19 -21.33 -0.95
CA SER A 459 -4.79 -21.00 -2.32
C SER A 459 -4.86 -19.50 -2.54
N ARG A 460 -3.73 -18.87 -2.85
CA ARG A 460 -3.61 -17.42 -3.06
C ARG A 460 -3.37 -17.11 -4.52
N VAL A 461 -3.91 -15.98 -4.97
CA VAL A 461 -3.72 -15.52 -6.34
C VAL A 461 -2.31 -14.92 -6.49
N TYR A 462 -1.70 -15.14 -7.66
CA TYR A 462 -0.53 -14.39 -8.11
C TYR A 462 -0.65 -14.00 -9.59
N LYS A 463 -0.05 -12.89 -10.00
CA LYS A 463 -0.28 -12.25 -11.32
C LYS A 463 1.00 -11.74 -12.00
N GLY A 464 0.90 -11.47 -13.31
CA GLY A 464 1.90 -10.73 -14.08
C GLY A 464 2.87 -11.54 -14.94
N GLY A 465 2.88 -12.88 -14.82
CA GLY A 465 3.85 -13.71 -15.53
C GLY A 465 5.27 -13.53 -14.97
N SER A 466 6.27 -14.21 -15.54
CA SER A 466 7.64 -14.19 -15.03
C SER A 466 8.64 -14.37 -16.16
N TRP A 467 9.93 -14.29 -15.84
CA TRP A 467 11.04 -14.57 -16.75
C TRP A 467 10.94 -15.96 -17.44
N ASN A 468 10.27 -16.94 -16.82
CA ASN A 468 10.12 -18.29 -17.37
C ASN A 468 8.72 -18.54 -18.00
N ASP A 469 7.87 -17.51 -18.07
CA ASP A 469 6.52 -17.64 -18.62
C ASP A 469 6.41 -17.13 -20.06
N ARG A 470 5.49 -17.74 -20.81
CA ARG A 470 5.14 -17.31 -22.17
C ARG A 470 4.33 -16.02 -22.13
N ALA A 471 4.30 -15.32 -23.26
CA ALA A 471 3.64 -14.03 -23.43
C ALA A 471 2.17 -13.96 -22.95
N TYR A 472 1.42 -15.06 -23.06
CA TYR A 472 0.04 -15.18 -22.56
C TYR A 472 -0.07 -14.76 -21.08
N TRP A 473 0.84 -15.26 -20.23
CA TRP A 473 0.83 -14.99 -18.79
C TRP A 473 1.22 -13.55 -18.42
N LEU A 474 1.71 -12.76 -19.37
CA LEU A 474 2.05 -11.36 -19.16
C LEU A 474 0.82 -10.46 -19.21
N SER A 475 -0.30 -10.94 -19.74
CA SER A 475 -1.55 -10.19 -19.73
C SER A 475 -2.05 -10.03 -18.29
N PRO A 476 -2.34 -8.79 -17.82
CA PRO A 476 -2.79 -8.56 -16.45
C PRO A 476 -4.08 -9.31 -16.07
N GLY A 477 -4.93 -9.64 -17.04
CA GLY A 477 -6.17 -10.39 -16.83
C GLY A 477 -5.97 -11.88 -16.54
N THR A 478 -4.77 -12.43 -16.72
CA THR A 478 -4.50 -13.84 -16.39
C THR A 478 -4.47 -14.07 -14.88
N ARG A 479 -4.89 -15.26 -14.46
CA ARG A 479 -4.96 -15.65 -13.04
C ARG A 479 -4.26 -16.98 -12.84
N ARG A 480 -3.44 -17.06 -11.79
CA ARG A 480 -2.84 -18.30 -11.31
C ARG A 480 -2.89 -18.34 -9.80
N PHE A 481 -2.68 -19.51 -9.23
CA PHE A 481 -2.70 -19.71 -7.79
C PHE A 481 -1.64 -20.68 -7.32
N LEU A 482 -1.25 -20.51 -6.06
CA LEU A 482 -0.32 -21.37 -5.33
C LEU A 482 -0.72 -21.34 -3.85
N GLU A 483 -0.41 -22.40 -3.10
CA GLU A 483 -0.70 -22.42 -1.66
C GLU A 483 0.14 -21.37 -0.92
N GLU A 484 -0.44 -20.74 0.10
CA GLU A 484 0.15 -19.58 0.80
C GLU A 484 1.49 -19.85 1.52
N ASP A 485 1.86 -21.12 1.70
CA ASP A 485 3.10 -21.58 2.31
C ASP A 485 4.17 -22.05 1.30
N GLN A 486 3.83 -22.09 0.01
CA GLN A 486 4.76 -22.46 -1.06
C GLN A 486 5.47 -21.22 -1.63
N ALA A 487 6.59 -21.46 -2.32
CA ALA A 487 7.40 -20.42 -2.94
C ALA A 487 8.01 -20.91 -4.26
N LEU A 488 8.33 -19.98 -5.17
CA LEU A 488 8.91 -20.26 -6.49
C LEU A 488 10.05 -19.28 -6.82
N SER A 489 10.95 -19.68 -7.73
CA SER A 489 11.99 -18.79 -8.30
C SER A 489 11.43 -17.75 -9.29
N THR A 490 10.16 -17.88 -9.65
CA THR A 490 9.42 -17.01 -10.57
C THR A 490 8.39 -16.14 -9.86
N LEU A 491 8.33 -16.17 -8.52
CA LEU A 491 7.30 -15.52 -7.73
C LEU A 491 7.92 -14.66 -6.62
N GLY A 492 7.62 -13.36 -6.69
CA GLY A 492 7.94 -12.35 -5.69
C GLY A 492 6.67 -11.62 -5.25
N PHE A 493 6.80 -10.34 -4.89
CA PHE A 493 5.67 -9.51 -4.49
C PHE A 493 6.01 -8.02 -4.52
N ARG A 494 4.97 -7.20 -4.39
CA ARG A 494 5.07 -5.76 -4.14
C ARG A 494 4.04 -5.34 -3.10
N CYS A 495 4.26 -4.21 -2.42
CA CYS A 495 3.31 -3.70 -1.44
C CYS A 495 2.34 -2.68 -2.04
N ALA A 496 1.21 -2.51 -1.37
CA ALA A 496 0.22 -1.46 -1.59
C ALA A 496 -0.19 -0.83 -0.24
N MET A 497 -0.85 0.33 -0.31
CA MET A 497 -1.36 1.07 0.84
C MET A 497 -2.61 1.86 0.44
N ASP A 498 -3.59 1.93 1.34
CA ASP A 498 -4.82 2.69 1.10
C ASP A 498 -4.58 4.21 1.04
N ARG A 499 -5.38 4.89 0.20
CA ARG A 499 -5.42 6.37 0.14
C ARG A 499 -6.52 6.91 1.05
N MET A 500 -6.15 7.84 1.93
CA MET A 500 -7.04 8.51 2.88
C MET A 500 -7.29 9.96 2.48
N GLY A 501 -8.52 10.31 2.07
CA GLY A 501 -8.90 11.68 1.67
C GLY A 501 -9.36 11.76 0.21
N SER A 502 -8.90 12.76 -0.55
CA SER A 502 -9.33 12.95 -1.95
C SER A 502 -8.96 11.77 -2.86
N PRO A 503 -9.93 11.24 -3.66
CA PRO A 503 -9.67 10.25 -4.69
C PRO A 503 -8.73 10.74 -5.79
N GLU A 504 -8.66 12.05 -6.07
CA GLU A 504 -7.77 12.57 -7.13
C GLU A 504 -6.32 12.81 -6.63
N GLY A 505 -6.02 12.46 -5.37
CA GLY A 505 -4.69 12.57 -4.79
C GLY A 505 -4.43 13.88 -4.04
N ASN A 506 -3.15 14.15 -3.79
CA ASN A 506 -2.73 15.27 -2.93
C ASN A 506 -2.89 16.63 -3.64
N GLY A 507 -3.33 17.64 -2.90
CA GLY A 507 -3.62 18.97 -3.44
C GLY A 507 -4.95 19.09 -4.19
N ARG A 508 -5.75 18.01 -4.24
CA ARG A 508 -7.08 17.98 -4.86
C ARG A 508 -8.17 18.03 -3.81
N LYS A 509 -9.28 18.68 -4.12
CA LYS A 509 -10.42 18.76 -3.18
C LYS A 509 -11.21 17.46 -3.18
N VAL A 510 -11.94 17.23 -2.07
CA VAL A 510 -12.91 16.14 -1.96
C VAL A 510 -14.26 16.65 -2.43
N GLY A 511 -14.86 15.96 -3.40
CA GLY A 511 -16.20 16.26 -3.90
C GLY A 511 -16.32 17.55 -4.72
N GLN A 512 -17.48 17.74 -5.33
CA GLN A 512 -17.79 18.94 -6.12
C GLN A 512 -18.37 20.02 -5.21
N SER A 513 -17.70 21.17 -5.14
CA SER A 513 -18.17 22.32 -4.36
C SER A 513 -18.94 23.30 -5.25
N PHE A 514 -20.25 23.40 -5.03
CA PHE A 514 -21.07 24.43 -5.68
C PHE A 514 -21.11 25.70 -4.81
N PRO A 515 -21.06 26.91 -5.40
CA PRO A 515 -21.19 28.16 -4.64
C PRO A 515 -22.48 28.17 -3.82
N THR A 516 -22.37 28.51 -2.52
CA THR A 516 -23.54 28.63 -1.66
C THR A 516 -24.38 29.83 -2.10
N LYS A 517 -25.64 29.58 -2.46
CA LYS A 517 -26.62 30.66 -2.63
C LYS A 517 -26.84 31.29 -1.26
N ARG A 518 -26.54 32.59 -1.11
CA ARG A 518 -26.90 33.33 0.12
C ARG A 518 -28.41 33.25 0.31
N GLN A 519 -28.88 32.58 1.36
CA GLN A 519 -30.22 32.82 1.87
C GLN A 519 -30.30 34.29 2.27
N LYS A 520 -31.24 35.03 1.68
CA LYS A 520 -31.66 36.31 2.25
C LYS A 520 -32.24 35.98 3.63
N ARG A 521 -31.53 36.37 4.68
CA ARG A 521 -32.08 36.43 6.02
C ARG A 521 -32.77 37.76 6.21
#